data_AF-A0A8K0D3W6-F1
#
_entry.id   AF-A0A8K0D3W6-F1
#
_cell.length_a   1.000
_cell.length_b   1.000
_cell.length_c   1.000
_cell.angle_alpha   90.00
_cell.angle_beta   90.00
_cell.angle_gamma   90.00
#
_symmetry.space_group_name_H-M   'P 1'
#
loop_
_entity.id
_entity.type
_entity.pdbx_description
1 polymer ?
#
loop_
_entity_poly.entity_id
_entity_poly.type
_entity_poly.pdbx_seq_one_letter_code
_entity_poly.pdbx_strand_id
1 'polypeptide(L)'
;GFKNEPSPPHIVLEKDPFGSGNDQSPPPKKKPKTDTTASARTSTIPEDVFDAIGKNVAHKLRGMSQQQRIIAEKIISDVMYHGQMETLTIDAHLSLNKNS
;
A
#
# COMPACT_ATOMS: atom_id res chain seq x y z
N GLY A 1 14.72 -33.00 -47.30
CA GLY A 1 14.00 -32.42 -46.15
C GLY A 1 12.86 -33.32 -45.79
N PHE A 2 12.73 -33.74 -44.54
CA PHE A 2 11.73 -33.31 -43.54
C PHE A 2 12.28 -33.71 -42.17
N LYS A 3 11.94 -32.90 -41.17
CA LYS A 3 12.60 -32.79 -39.87
C LYS A 3 12.05 -33.86 -38.92
N ASN A 4 12.93 -34.51 -38.15
CA ASN A 4 12.54 -35.36 -37.03
C ASN A 4 12.14 -34.47 -35.84
N GLU A 5 10.93 -34.64 -35.33
CA GLU A 5 10.40 -33.94 -34.16
C GLU A 5 10.76 -34.72 -32.88
N PRO A 6 11.41 -34.11 -31.86
CA PRO A 6 11.71 -34.78 -30.60
C PRO A 6 10.51 -34.72 -29.63
N SER A 7 10.22 -35.88 -29.01
CA SER A 7 9.18 -36.05 -27.98
C SER A 7 9.39 -35.16 -26.74
N PRO A 8 8.31 -34.73 -26.06
CA PRO A 8 8.40 -33.84 -24.91
C PRO A 8 9.05 -34.52 -23.69
N PRO A 9 9.88 -33.80 -22.91
CA PRO A 9 10.51 -34.34 -21.71
C PRO A 9 9.51 -34.48 -20.55
N HIS A 10 9.38 -35.70 -20.03
CA HIS A 10 8.74 -35.99 -18.75
C HIS A 10 9.57 -35.39 -17.59
N ILE A 11 8.99 -34.49 -16.79
CA ILE A 11 9.61 -34.02 -15.54
C ILE A 11 9.41 -35.09 -14.46
N VAL A 12 10.52 -35.58 -13.91
CA VAL A 12 10.58 -36.62 -12.87
C VAL A 12 10.40 -35.98 -11.49
N LEU A 13 9.47 -36.48 -10.67
CA LEU A 13 9.37 -36.12 -9.25
C LEU A 13 10.56 -36.70 -8.49
N GLU A 14 11.42 -35.84 -7.94
CA GLU A 14 12.51 -36.23 -7.05
C GLU A 14 11.99 -36.35 -5.61
N LYS A 15 12.20 -37.52 -5.02
CA LYS A 15 11.79 -37.92 -3.67
C LYS A 15 13.06 -37.94 -2.83
N ASP A 16 13.22 -37.01 -1.88
CA ASP A 16 14.33 -37.10 -0.94
C ASP A 16 14.05 -38.15 0.16
N PRO A 17 14.98 -39.09 0.40
CA PRO A 17 14.84 -40.16 1.39
C PRO A 17 15.39 -39.76 2.77
N PHE A 18 14.68 -40.21 3.81
CA PHE A 18 15.03 -40.07 5.22
C PHE A 18 16.38 -40.70 5.62
N GLY A 19 17.02 -40.12 6.63
CA GLY A 19 17.85 -40.87 7.61
C GLY A 19 18.63 -39.94 8.56
N SER A 20 19.03 -40.29 9.78
CA SER A 20 18.54 -41.19 10.83
C SER A 20 19.46 -40.97 12.07
N GLY A 21 18.90 -40.79 13.29
CA GLY A 21 19.54 -40.93 14.62
C GLY A 21 20.51 -39.82 15.08
N ASN A 22 20.73 -39.50 16.38
CA ASN A 22 20.21 -40.02 17.66
C ASN A 22 20.56 -39.03 18.82
N ASP A 23 19.86 -39.20 19.95
CA ASP A 23 20.23 -38.95 21.37
C ASP A 23 19.83 -37.68 22.17
N GLN A 24 19.21 -38.00 23.34
CA GLN A 24 19.10 -37.32 24.65
C GLN A 24 17.97 -36.30 25.00
N SER A 25 16.93 -36.86 25.66
CA SER A 25 16.19 -36.46 26.90
C SER A 25 15.53 -35.06 27.10
N PRO A 26 14.43 -34.94 27.90
CA PRO A 26 13.43 -33.84 27.79
C PRO A 26 13.57 -32.72 28.87
N PRO A 27 12.63 -31.75 29.00
CA PRO A 27 12.67 -30.36 28.50
C PRO A 27 12.90 -29.28 29.61
N PRO A 28 13.05 -27.98 29.26
CA PRO A 28 12.26 -26.98 30.00
C PRO A 28 11.66 -25.85 29.15
N LYS A 29 10.41 -25.49 29.51
CA LYS A 29 9.62 -24.33 29.04
C LYS A 29 10.43 -23.02 29.02
N LYS A 30 10.35 -22.21 27.94
CA LYS A 30 10.55 -20.74 27.97
C LYS A 30 10.14 -20.01 26.66
N LYS A 31 9.10 -19.18 26.81
CA LYS A 31 8.75 -17.89 26.14
C LYS A 31 8.24 -17.91 24.68
N PRO A 32 6.97 -17.49 24.41
CA PRO A 32 6.59 -17.07 23.07
C PRO A 32 7.31 -15.75 22.73
N LYS A 33 8.06 -15.77 21.62
CA LYS A 33 8.56 -14.56 20.96
C LYS A 33 7.48 -14.07 19.99
N THR A 34 7.27 -12.77 20.03
CA THR A 34 6.46 -11.93 19.15
C THR A 34 6.84 -12.09 17.69
N ASP A 35 5.88 -12.41 16.83
CA ASP A 35 5.95 -12.09 15.41
C ASP A 35 4.66 -11.37 15.00
N THR A 36 4.83 -10.06 14.81
CA THR A 36 3.93 -9.14 14.15
C THR A 36 3.62 -9.65 12.75
N THR A 37 2.36 -9.97 12.47
CA THR A 37 1.82 -9.96 11.11
C THR A 37 0.63 -9.02 11.10
N ALA A 38 0.88 -7.75 10.80
CA ALA A 38 -0.16 -6.78 10.49
C ALA A 38 -0.79 -7.19 9.15
N SER A 39 -1.79 -8.08 9.24
CA SER A 39 -2.62 -8.47 8.12
C SER A 39 -3.32 -7.23 7.58
N ALA A 40 -2.88 -6.76 6.41
CA ALA A 40 -3.53 -5.71 5.64
C ALA A 40 -4.97 -6.14 5.38
N ARG A 41 -5.91 -5.64 6.20
CA ARG A 41 -7.34 -5.80 5.97
C ARG A 41 -7.70 -4.84 4.85
N THR A 42 -7.59 -5.28 3.59
CA THR A 42 -8.30 -4.62 2.49
C THR A 42 -9.77 -4.98 2.65
N SER A 43 -10.47 -4.31 3.56
CA SER A 43 -11.92 -4.21 3.49
C SER A 43 -12.22 -3.49 2.18
N THR A 44 -12.75 -4.21 1.20
CA THR A 44 -13.19 -3.65 -0.09
C THR A 44 -14.45 -2.84 0.17
N ILE A 45 -14.29 -1.65 0.75
CA ILE A 45 -15.31 -0.63 0.75
C ILE A 45 -15.45 -0.20 -0.71
N PRO A 46 -16.68 -0.17 -1.28
CA PRO A 46 -16.89 0.31 -2.63
C PRO A 46 -16.38 1.75 -2.72
N GLU A 47 -15.45 1.98 -3.64
CA GLU A 47 -14.89 3.31 -3.92
C GLU A 47 -15.98 4.23 -4.44
N ASP A 48 -16.15 5.39 -3.81
CA ASP A 48 -17.09 6.40 -4.25
C ASP A 48 -16.40 7.59 -4.97
N VAL A 49 -17.20 8.60 -5.33
CA VAL A 49 -16.69 9.80 -6.03
C VAL A 49 -15.74 10.60 -5.13
N PHE A 50 -15.96 10.61 -3.82
CA PHE A 50 -15.11 11.32 -2.86
C PHE A 50 -13.77 10.60 -2.69
N ASP A 51 -13.75 9.26 -2.73
CA ASP A 51 -12.52 8.48 -2.77
C ASP A 51 -11.70 8.77 -4.03
N ALA A 52 -12.36 8.83 -5.19
CA ALA A 52 -11.71 9.17 -6.45
C ALA A 52 -11.08 10.58 -6.42
N ILE A 53 -11.78 11.56 -5.82
CA ILE A 53 -11.25 12.92 -5.61
C ILE A 53 -10.02 12.86 -4.68
N GLY A 54 -10.15 12.18 -3.53
CA GLY A 54 -9.06 12.05 -2.56
C GLY A 54 -7.82 11.41 -3.16
N LYS A 55 -7.98 10.34 -3.95
CA LYS A 55 -6.89 9.67 -4.67
C LYS A 55 -6.20 10.59 -5.67
N ASN A 56 -6.96 11.38 -6.43
CA ASN A 56 -6.41 12.32 -7.39
C ASN A 56 -5.59 13.42 -6.70
N VAL A 57 -6.16 14.03 -5.65
CA VAL A 57 -5.46 15.04 -4.83
C VAL A 57 -4.17 14.45 -4.24
N ALA A 58 -4.23 13.26 -3.65
CA ALA A 58 -3.06 12.57 -3.10
C ALA A 58 -2.00 12.28 -4.16
N HIS A 59 -2.41 11.86 -5.36
CA HIS A 59 -1.50 11.62 -6.48
C HIS A 59 -0.76 12.92 -6.88
N LYS A 60 -1.47 14.05 -6.97
CA LYS A 60 -0.86 15.35 -7.29
C LYS A 60 0.10 15.83 -6.21
N LEU A 61 -0.28 15.71 -4.93
CA LEU A 61 0.57 16.10 -3.79
C LEU A 61 1.90 15.32 -3.78
N ARG A 62 1.88 14.04 -4.14
CA ARG A 62 3.09 13.20 -4.23
C ARG A 62 4.09 13.73 -5.26
N GLY A 63 3.62 14.38 -6.32
CA GLY A 63 4.47 14.99 -7.36
C GLY A 63 5.02 16.38 -7.01
N MET A 64 4.55 17.02 -5.94
CA MET A 64 5.03 18.35 -5.52
C MET A 64 6.34 18.27 -4.73
N SER A 65 7.14 19.35 -4.79
CA SER A 65 8.25 19.56 -3.86
C SER A 65 7.73 19.64 -2.43
N GLN A 66 8.59 19.35 -1.44
CA GLN A 66 8.16 19.34 -0.04
C GLN A 66 7.53 20.67 0.39
N GLN A 67 8.14 21.81 0.03
CA GLN A 67 7.62 23.13 0.36
C GLN A 67 6.24 23.38 -0.26
N GLN A 68 6.07 23.07 -1.55
CA GLN A 68 4.79 23.24 -2.25
C GLN A 68 3.72 22.32 -1.69
N ARG A 69 4.08 21.07 -1.34
CA ARG A 69 3.18 20.11 -0.70
C ARG A 69 2.66 20.63 0.63
N ILE A 70 3.53 21.14 1.50
CA ILE A 70 3.14 21.71 2.81
C ILE A 70 2.15 22.86 2.61
N ILE A 71 2.41 23.76 1.65
CA ILE A 71 1.54 24.90 1.37
C ILE A 71 0.19 24.40 0.84
N ALA A 72 0.19 23.46 -0.12
CA ALA A 72 -1.03 22.89 -0.70
C ALA A 72 -1.89 22.16 0.34
N GLU A 73 -1.28 21.33 1.20
CA GLU A 73 -1.96 20.61 2.28
C GLU A 73 -2.64 21.59 3.25
N LYS A 74 -1.97 22.69 3.60
CA LYS A 74 -2.56 23.73 4.45
C LYS A 74 -3.78 24.38 3.79
N ILE A 75 -3.67 24.79 2.51
CA ILE A 75 -4.77 25.41 1.78
C ILE A 75 -5.97 24.47 1.68
N ILE A 76 -5.73 23.19 1.34
CA ILE A 76 -6.79 22.18 1.26
C ILE A 76 -7.47 22.02 2.62
N SER A 77 -6.68 21.92 3.70
CA SER A 77 -7.21 21.77 5.06
C SER A 77 -8.06 22.96 5.49
N ASP A 78 -7.60 24.19 5.20
CA ASP A 78 -8.32 25.43 5.52
C ASP A 78 -9.67 25.47 4.78
N VAL A 79 -9.69 25.18 3.47
CA VAL A 79 -10.93 25.15 2.68
C VAL A 79 -11.90 24.07 3.18
N MET A 80 -11.41 22.87 3.47
CA MET A 80 -12.24 21.79 3.99
C MET A 80 -12.82 22.12 5.36
N TYR A 81 -12.02 22.73 6.25
CA TYR A 81 -12.48 23.21 7.55
C TYR A 81 -13.63 24.22 7.38
N HIS A 82 -13.46 25.24 6.54
CA HIS A 82 -14.51 26.23 6.29
C HIS A 82 -15.78 25.62 5.71
N GLY A 83 -15.65 24.61 4.84
CA GLY A 83 -16.79 23.85 4.31
C GLY A 83 -17.52 23.06 5.39
N GLN A 84 -16.80 22.38 6.27
CA GLN A 84 -17.38 21.63 7.40
C GLN A 84 -18.07 22.54 8.43
N MET A 85 -17.61 23.78 8.58
CA MET A 85 -18.22 24.78 9.45
C MET A 85 -19.41 25.52 8.79
N GLU A 86 -19.81 25.13 7.58
CA GLU A 86 -20.87 25.82 6.79
C GLU A 86 -20.57 27.31 6.55
N THR A 87 -19.28 27.69 6.51
CA THR A 87 -18.84 29.09 6.30
C THR A 87 -18.33 29.37 4.90
N LEU A 88 -18.29 28.36 4.03
CA LEU A 88 -17.86 28.50 2.64
C LEU A 88 -19.03 29.04 1.79
N THR A 89 -18.94 30.29 1.36
CA THR A 89 -19.99 30.96 0.56
C THR A 89 -19.63 31.02 -0.92
N ILE A 90 -20.59 31.42 -1.76
CA ILE A 90 -20.37 31.61 -3.20
C ILE A 90 -19.32 32.69 -3.51
N ASP A 91 -19.08 33.62 -2.58
CA ASP A 91 -18.11 34.70 -2.71
C ASP A 91 -16.70 34.31 -2.24
N ALA A 92 -16.53 33.09 -1.70
CA ALA A 92 -15.24 32.61 -1.24
C ALA A 92 -14.27 32.45 -2.42
N HIS A 93 -13.10 33.07 -2.31
CA HIS A 93 -12.05 32.99 -3.32
C HIS A 93 -10.67 32.81 -2.68
N LEU A 94 -9.79 32.08 -3.37
CA LEU A 94 -8.40 31.89 -2.99
C LEU A 94 -7.49 32.77 -3.85
N SER A 95 -6.77 33.68 -3.22
CA SER A 95 -5.77 34.53 -3.88
C SER A 95 -4.37 33.93 -3.70
N LEU A 96 -3.77 33.44 -4.79
CA LEU A 96 -2.40 32.94 -4.81
C LEU A 96 -1.47 34.04 -5.33
N ASN A 97 -0.62 34.57 -4.45
CA ASN A 97 0.34 35.58 -4.83
C ASN A 97 1.44 34.96 -5.68
N LYS A 98 1.73 35.55 -6.83
CA LYS A 98 2.97 35.31 -7.55
C LYS A 98 3.99 36.30 -7.01
N ASN A 99 5.07 35.80 -6.41
CA ASN A 99 6.22 36.65 -6.19
C ASN A 99 6.83 36.94 -7.58
N SER A 100 6.65 38.18 -8.04
CA SER A 100 7.32 38.73 -9.23
C SER A 100 8.83 38.81 -9.04
#